data_AF-W2Z998-F1
#
_entry.id   AF-W2Z998-F1
#
_cell.length_a   1.000
_cell.length_b   1.000
_cell.length_c   1.000
_cell.angle_alpha   90.00
_cell.angle_beta   90.00
_cell.angle_gamma   90.00
#
_symmetry.space_group_name_H-M   'P 1'
#
loop_
_entity.id
_entity.type
_entity.pdbx_description
1 polymer ?
#
loop_
_entity_poly.entity_id
_entity_poly.type
_entity_poly.pdbx_seq_one_letter_code
_entity_poly.pdbx_strand_id
1 'polypeptide(L)'
;MADCDWGKLKEKIRGIRENTRSRTTYQKSYCRFLAWVVQNKSELVSAPFAERLGDTSNCSLHQLRSRVKEKLCPQSSIIPLEFEALTAEDCVTWLVTLTRKDGSGLSYSALNTHRASLFNLYRDYGCTMSKALESELTTYFKGLKHTLAKEASNGTG
;
A
#
# COMPACT_ATOMS: atom_id res chain seq x y z
N MET A 1 -17.24 -2.15 42.54
CA MET A 1 -16.60 -2.36 41.22
C MET A 1 -17.64 -2.02 40.18
N ALA A 2 -17.39 -1.06 39.30
CA ALA A 2 -18.34 -0.73 38.23
C ALA A 2 -18.54 -1.96 37.36
N ASP A 3 -19.80 -2.36 37.18
CA ASP A 3 -20.17 -3.48 36.32
C ASP A 3 -19.66 -3.20 34.91
N CYS A 4 -18.78 -4.07 34.42
CA CYS A 4 -18.12 -3.87 33.15
C CYS A 4 -19.10 -4.29 32.04
N ASP A 5 -19.68 -3.31 31.37
CA ASP A 5 -20.61 -3.55 30.26
C ASP A 5 -19.87 -4.16 29.05
N TRP A 6 -19.78 -5.49 29.06
CA TRP A 6 -19.14 -6.29 28.03
C TRP A 6 -19.80 -6.11 26.65
N GLY A 7 -21.08 -5.73 26.60
CA GLY A 7 -21.79 -5.40 25.36
C GLY A 7 -21.19 -4.17 24.68
N LYS A 8 -21.04 -3.06 25.43
CA LYS A 8 -20.38 -1.85 24.93
C LYS A 8 -18.93 -2.09 24.51
N LEU A 9 -18.20 -2.96 25.22
CA LEU A 9 -16.83 -3.32 24.85
C LEU A 9 -16.76 -4.08 23.53
N LYS A 10 -17.66 -5.06 23.30
CA LYS A 10 -17.73 -5.79 22.02
C LYS A 10 -18.05 -4.87 20.85
N GLU A 11 -19.00 -3.96 21.04
CA GLU A 11 -19.37 -2.95 20.04
C GLU A 11 -18.20 -2.00 19.73
N LYS A 12 -17.47 -1.57 20.77
CA LYS A 12 -16.27 -0.76 20.59
C LYS A 12 -15.17 -1.51 19.85
N ILE A 13 -14.96 -2.80 20.13
CA ILE A 13 -13.97 -3.64 19.43
C ILE A 13 -14.37 -3.81 17.96
N ARG A 14 -15.65 -4.07 17.67
CA ARG A 14 -16.18 -4.12 16.31
C ARG A 14 -15.96 -2.78 15.58
N GLY A 15 -16.31 -1.68 16.24
CA GLY A 15 -16.08 -0.33 15.74
C GLY A 15 -14.60 -0.03 15.51
N ILE A 16 -13.66 -0.51 16.33
CA ILE A 16 -12.21 -0.36 16.11
C ILE A 16 -11.76 -1.16 14.89
N ARG A 17 -12.25 -2.39 14.72
CA ARG A 17 -11.97 -3.23 13.54
C ARG A 17 -12.43 -2.56 12.25
N GLU A 18 -13.57 -1.88 12.30
CA GLU A 18 -14.16 -1.15 11.17
C GLU A 18 -13.53 0.24 10.97
N ASN A 19 -13.11 0.90 12.06
CA ASN A 19 -12.46 2.22 12.10
C ASN A 19 -10.94 2.15 11.87
N THR A 20 -10.52 1.29 10.96
CA THR A 20 -9.20 1.43 10.36
C THR A 20 -9.23 2.72 9.53
N ARG A 21 -8.55 3.78 10.01
CA ARG A 21 -8.23 5.07 9.32
C ARG A 21 -8.74 5.12 7.89
N SER A 22 -9.59 6.12 7.56
CA SER A 22 -10.39 6.19 6.32
C SER A 22 -9.91 5.22 5.24
N ARG A 23 -10.62 4.11 5.02
CA ARG A 23 -10.29 3.09 4.01
C ARG A 23 -9.85 3.73 2.69
N THR A 24 -10.48 4.86 2.37
CA THR A 24 -10.17 5.78 1.29
C THR A 24 -8.70 6.24 1.21
N THR A 25 -8.03 6.56 2.33
CA THR A 25 -6.62 6.97 2.36
C THR A 25 -5.70 5.82 1.94
N TYR A 26 -5.87 4.64 2.55
CA TYR A 26 -5.07 3.48 2.21
C TYR A 26 -5.36 3.00 0.79
N GLN A 27 -6.63 2.99 0.38
CA GLN A 27 -7.02 2.66 -0.98
C GLN A 27 -6.41 3.61 -2.00
N LYS A 28 -6.48 4.93 -1.78
CA LYS A 28 -5.80 5.91 -2.64
C LYS A 28 -4.31 5.65 -2.76
N SER A 29 -3.68 5.17 -1.68
CA SER A 29 -2.26 4.84 -1.63
C SER A 29 -1.94 3.55 -2.39
N TYR A 30 -2.58 2.42 -2.07
CA TYR A 30 -2.30 1.18 -2.78
C TYR A 30 -2.79 1.21 -4.23
N CYS A 31 -3.75 2.05 -4.62
CA CYS A 31 -4.05 2.29 -6.04
C CYS A 31 -2.88 2.95 -6.78
N ARG A 32 -2.07 3.78 -6.11
CA ARG A 32 -0.82 4.31 -6.70
C ARG A 32 0.22 3.21 -6.86
N PHE A 33 0.34 2.35 -5.85
CA PHE A 33 1.23 1.20 -5.90
C PHE A 33 0.85 0.26 -7.05
N LEU A 34 -0.42 -0.16 -7.13
CA LEU A 34 -0.91 -1.02 -8.20
C LEU A 34 -0.72 -0.41 -9.59
N ALA A 35 -0.93 0.90 -9.76
CA ALA A 35 -0.65 1.57 -11.02
C ALA A 35 0.85 1.56 -11.37
N TRP A 36 1.73 1.70 -10.38
CA TRP A 36 3.17 1.56 -10.56
C TRP A 36 3.55 0.12 -10.93
N VAL A 37 2.95 -0.90 -10.30
CA VAL A 37 3.17 -2.32 -10.64
C VAL A 37 2.72 -2.60 -12.07
N VAL A 38 1.52 -2.17 -12.47
CA VAL A 38 1.04 -2.34 -13.86
C VAL A 38 2.02 -1.74 -14.87
N GLN A 39 2.65 -0.60 -14.55
CA GLN A 39 3.58 0.06 -15.45
C GLN A 39 4.98 -0.55 -15.47
N ASN A 40 5.49 -1.02 -14.33
CA ASN A 40 6.92 -1.33 -14.17
C ASN A 40 7.20 -2.81 -13.87
N LYS A 41 6.19 -3.56 -13.46
CA LYS A 41 6.24 -4.93 -12.95
C LYS A 41 4.97 -5.68 -13.33
N SER A 42 4.59 -5.63 -14.60
CA SER A 42 3.30 -6.18 -15.09
C SER A 42 3.17 -7.68 -14.86
N GLU A 43 4.29 -8.39 -14.74
CA GLU A 43 4.37 -9.80 -14.36
C GLU A 43 3.84 -10.10 -12.95
N LEU A 44 3.80 -9.11 -12.06
CA LEU A 44 3.23 -9.25 -10.70
C LEU A 44 1.72 -8.98 -10.66
N VAL A 45 1.14 -8.51 -11.76
CA VAL A 45 -0.31 -8.31 -11.88
C VAL A 45 -0.95 -9.65 -12.18
N SER A 46 -1.95 -10.04 -11.40
CA SER A 46 -2.66 -11.30 -11.65
C SER A 46 -3.35 -11.27 -13.01
N ALA A 47 -3.41 -12.41 -13.70
CA ALA A 47 -4.06 -12.50 -15.00
C ALA A 47 -5.55 -12.03 -14.96
N PRO A 48 -6.38 -12.40 -13.96
CA PRO A 48 -7.76 -11.92 -13.88
C PRO A 48 -7.88 -10.41 -13.70
N PHE A 49 -6.95 -9.79 -12.98
CA PHE A 49 -6.96 -8.33 -12.81
C PHE A 49 -6.42 -7.62 -14.05
N ALA A 50 -5.40 -8.16 -14.71
CA ALA A 50 -4.88 -7.64 -15.97
C ALA A 50 -5.96 -7.63 -17.06
N GLU A 51 -6.73 -8.73 -17.21
CA GLU A 51 -7.87 -8.79 -18.14
C GLU A 51 -8.90 -7.70 -17.82
N ARG A 52 -9.22 -7.51 -16.53
CA ARG A 52 -10.14 -6.47 -16.08
C ARG A 52 -9.65 -5.05 -16.37
N LEU A 53 -8.33 -4.82 -16.36
CA LEU A 53 -7.72 -3.53 -16.71
C LEU A 53 -7.72 -3.27 -18.22
N GLY A 54 -7.74 -4.34 -19.04
CA GLY A 54 -7.63 -4.26 -20.50
C GLY A 54 -6.27 -3.73 -20.96
N ASP A 55 -6.19 -3.23 -22.19
CA ASP A 55 -4.96 -2.69 -22.75
C ASP A 55 -4.49 -1.42 -22.01
N THR A 56 -3.27 -1.50 -21.47
CA THR A 56 -2.62 -0.45 -20.68
C THR A 56 -1.35 0.12 -21.32
N SER A 57 -0.94 -0.36 -22.50
CA SER A 57 0.37 -0.07 -23.11
C SER A 57 0.63 1.43 -23.34
N ASN A 58 -0.42 2.19 -23.66
CA ASN A 58 -0.32 3.63 -23.95
C ASN A 58 -0.78 4.53 -22.79
N CYS A 59 -0.98 3.98 -21.60
CA CYS A 59 -1.46 4.74 -20.46
C CYS A 59 -0.31 5.42 -19.70
N SER A 60 -0.44 6.72 -19.45
CA SER A 60 0.35 7.40 -18.42
C SER A 60 0.05 6.84 -17.03
N LEU A 61 0.97 7.01 -16.09
CA LEU A 61 0.77 6.58 -14.69
C LEU A 61 -0.49 7.19 -14.04
N HIS A 62 -0.88 8.41 -14.43
CA HIS A 62 -2.11 9.04 -13.98
C HIS A 62 -3.37 8.35 -14.52
N GLN A 63 -3.36 7.97 -15.80
CA GLN A 63 -4.45 7.20 -16.41
C GLN A 63 -4.55 5.81 -15.80
N LEU A 64 -3.41 5.13 -15.60
CA LEU A 64 -3.35 3.83 -14.93
C LEU A 64 -3.94 3.90 -13.52
N ARG A 65 -3.57 4.91 -12.74
CA ARG A 65 -4.11 5.09 -11.39
C ARG A 65 -5.63 5.27 -11.39
N SER A 66 -6.15 6.05 -12.33
CA SER A 66 -7.60 6.27 -12.47
C SER A 66 -8.31 4.97 -12.83
N ARG A 67 -7.75 4.22 -13.77
CA ARG A 67 -8.31 2.93 -14.22
C ARG A 67 -8.25 1.86 -13.14
N VAL A 68 -7.11 1.71 -12.48
CA VAL A 68 -6.97 0.82 -11.31
C VAL A 68 -8.03 1.18 -10.28
N LYS A 69 -8.17 2.45 -9.90
CA LYS A 69 -9.16 2.86 -8.91
C LYS A 69 -10.60 2.50 -9.31
N GLU A 70 -10.94 2.64 -10.59
CA GLU A 70 -12.26 2.29 -11.13
C GLU A 70 -12.51 0.76 -11.10
N LYS A 71 -11.50 -0.02 -11.46
CA LYS A 71 -11.62 -1.49 -11.59
C LYS A 71 -11.35 -2.25 -10.30
N LEU A 72 -10.79 -1.59 -9.29
CA LEU A 72 -10.46 -2.20 -8.02
C LEU A 72 -11.71 -2.35 -7.16
N CYS A 73 -12.01 -3.59 -6.81
CA CYS A 73 -13.10 -3.94 -5.91
C CYS A 73 -12.50 -4.64 -4.69
N PRO A 74 -12.26 -3.93 -3.58
CA PRO A 74 -11.84 -4.55 -2.32
C PRO A 74 -12.83 -5.64 -1.90
N GLN A 75 -12.35 -6.71 -1.25
CA GLN A 75 -13.15 -7.88 -0.87
C GLN A 75 -13.76 -8.68 -2.04
N SER A 76 -13.37 -8.38 -3.29
CA SER A 76 -13.68 -9.22 -4.45
C SER A 76 -12.80 -10.47 -4.48
N SER A 77 -13.29 -11.54 -5.11
CA SER A 77 -12.48 -12.73 -5.43
C SER A 77 -11.38 -12.47 -6.47
N ILE A 78 -11.41 -11.34 -7.18
CA ILE A 78 -10.37 -10.96 -8.13
C ILE A 78 -9.26 -10.24 -7.38
N ILE A 79 -8.24 -11.02 -7.05
CA ILE A 79 -7.01 -10.62 -6.39
C ILE A 79 -6.19 -9.79 -7.40
N PRO A 80 -5.69 -8.59 -7.07
CA PRO A 80 -5.05 -7.70 -8.04
C PRO A 80 -3.59 -8.04 -8.36
N LEU A 81 -2.94 -8.84 -7.52
CA LEU A 81 -1.51 -9.16 -7.59
C LEU A 81 -1.25 -10.63 -7.33
N GLU A 82 -0.16 -11.13 -7.89
CA GLU A 82 0.48 -12.37 -7.46
C GLU A 82 1.22 -12.11 -6.13
N PHE A 83 0.47 -12.06 -5.02
CA PHE A 83 0.98 -11.66 -3.71
C PHE A 83 2.17 -12.50 -3.21
N GLU A 84 2.22 -13.78 -3.58
CA GLU A 84 3.32 -14.68 -3.20
C GLU A 84 4.63 -14.38 -3.94
N ALA A 85 4.56 -13.73 -5.10
CA ALA A 85 5.74 -13.33 -5.88
C ALA A 85 6.25 -11.94 -5.49
N LEU A 86 5.46 -11.15 -4.75
CA LEU A 86 5.80 -9.79 -4.38
C LEU A 86 6.91 -9.76 -3.33
N THR A 87 7.99 -9.00 -3.60
CA THR A 87 9.12 -8.89 -2.68
C THR A 87 9.09 -7.60 -1.86
N ALA A 88 9.91 -7.55 -0.80
CA ALA A 88 10.12 -6.32 -0.04
C ALA A 88 10.80 -5.24 -0.92
N GLU A 89 11.69 -5.66 -1.81
CA GLU A 89 12.39 -4.78 -2.75
C GLU A 89 11.42 -4.09 -3.71
N ASP A 90 10.45 -4.79 -4.28
CA ASP A 90 9.43 -4.18 -5.15
C ASP A 90 8.65 -3.08 -4.43
N CYS A 91 8.24 -3.37 -3.19
CA CYS A 91 7.51 -2.42 -2.35
C CYS A 91 8.35 -1.18 -2.02
N VAL A 92 9.63 -1.36 -1.65
CA VAL A 92 10.54 -0.28 -1.25
C VAL A 92 10.98 0.53 -2.46
N THR A 93 11.20 -0.11 -3.61
CA THR A 93 11.46 0.55 -4.88
C THR A 93 10.34 1.52 -5.21
N TRP A 94 9.08 1.07 -5.14
CA TRP A 94 7.96 1.98 -5.33
C TRP A 94 8.00 3.17 -4.35
N LEU A 95 8.24 2.91 -3.07
CA LEU A 95 8.24 3.97 -2.05
C LEU A 95 9.28 5.06 -2.31
N VAL A 96 10.48 4.70 -2.79
CA VAL A 96 11.54 5.68 -3.08
C VAL A 96 11.32 6.43 -4.39
N THR A 97 10.46 5.94 -5.28
CA THR A 97 10.03 6.69 -6.49
C THR A 97 8.98 7.77 -6.17
N LEU A 98 8.41 7.77 -4.97
CA LEU A 98 7.37 8.74 -4.61
C LEU A 98 7.98 10.11 -4.26
N THR A 99 7.54 11.13 -5.00
CA THR A 99 7.91 12.52 -4.77
C THR A 99 6.66 13.39 -4.53
N ARG A 100 6.89 14.56 -3.91
CA ARG A 100 5.91 15.64 -3.83
C ARG A 100 5.81 16.37 -5.17
N LYS A 101 4.85 17.30 -5.27
CA LYS A 101 4.65 18.11 -6.49
C LYS A 101 5.87 18.97 -6.85
N ASP A 102 6.65 19.37 -5.85
CA ASP A 102 7.89 20.15 -6.02
C ASP A 102 9.12 19.27 -6.32
N GLY A 103 8.92 17.94 -6.49
CA GLY A 103 10.00 16.99 -6.73
C GLY A 103 10.70 16.49 -5.46
N SER A 104 10.45 17.10 -4.30
CA SER A 104 11.08 16.69 -3.04
C SER A 104 10.58 15.35 -2.53
N GLY A 105 11.39 14.69 -1.71
CA GLY A 105 11.05 13.43 -1.07
C GLY A 105 9.82 13.51 -0.14
N LEU A 106 9.15 12.38 0.03
CA LEU A 106 8.06 12.28 1.01
C LEU A 106 8.57 12.37 2.45
N SER A 107 7.75 12.94 3.34
CA SER A 107 8.04 12.91 4.77
C SER A 107 7.91 11.48 5.32
N TYR A 108 8.57 11.22 6.46
CA TYR A 108 8.46 9.93 7.16
C TYR A 108 7.02 9.53 7.46
N SER A 109 6.18 10.50 7.88
CA SER A 109 4.76 10.24 8.15
C SER A 109 3.98 9.82 6.89
N ALA A 110 4.30 10.43 5.75
CA ALA A 110 3.71 10.05 4.47
C ALA A 110 4.17 8.65 4.03
N LEU A 111 5.47 8.35 4.13
CA LEU A 111 6.03 7.02 3.83
C LEU A 111 5.43 5.94 4.72
N ASN A 112 5.24 6.19 6.02
CA ASN A 112 4.58 5.25 6.92
C ASN A 112 3.10 5.00 6.56
N THR A 113 2.43 6.02 6.00
CA THR A 113 1.06 5.85 5.49
C THR A 113 1.04 4.96 4.24
N HIS A 114 2.00 5.14 3.34
CA HIS A 114 2.17 4.26 2.17
C HIS A 114 2.53 2.83 2.59
N ARG A 115 3.44 2.67 3.57
CA ARG A 115 3.74 1.38 4.19
C ARG A 115 2.48 0.68 4.68
N ALA A 116 1.73 1.34 5.56
CA ALA A 116 0.52 0.78 6.14
C ALA A 116 -0.49 0.41 5.05
N SER A 117 -0.54 1.16 3.95
CA SER A 117 -1.43 0.82 2.84
C SER A 117 -1.10 -0.52 2.18
N LEU A 118 0.16 -0.94 2.15
CA LEU A 118 0.55 -2.26 1.62
C LEU A 118 -0.05 -3.37 2.49
N PHE A 119 0.02 -3.26 3.82
CA PHE A 119 -0.63 -4.21 4.73
C PHE A 119 -2.16 -4.20 4.57
N ASN A 120 -2.75 -3.02 4.36
CA ASN A 120 -4.19 -2.90 4.13
C ASN A 120 -4.60 -3.52 2.78
N LEU A 121 -3.75 -3.50 1.76
CA LEU A 121 -3.99 -4.16 0.48
C LEU A 121 -4.13 -5.67 0.67
N TYR A 122 -3.18 -6.32 1.35
CA TYR A 122 -3.26 -7.74 1.68
C TYR A 122 -4.56 -8.07 2.44
N ARG A 123 -4.83 -7.29 3.50
CA ARG A 123 -6.04 -7.47 4.31
C ARG A 123 -7.33 -7.29 3.51
N ASP A 124 -7.39 -6.31 2.61
CA ASP A 124 -8.58 -6.02 1.81
C ASP A 124 -8.92 -7.16 0.84
N TYR A 125 -7.95 -7.98 0.46
CA TYR A 125 -8.13 -9.16 -0.39
C TYR A 125 -8.09 -10.49 0.38
N GLY A 126 -8.09 -10.45 1.72
CA GLY A 126 -8.06 -11.66 2.54
C GLY A 126 -6.75 -12.44 2.47
N CYS A 127 -5.69 -11.84 1.91
CA CYS A 127 -4.37 -12.43 1.81
C CYS A 127 -3.55 -12.10 3.07
N THR A 128 -2.66 -13.02 3.47
CA THR A 128 -1.76 -12.82 4.60
C THR A 128 -0.37 -12.54 4.07
N MET A 129 0.22 -11.41 4.47
CA MET A 129 1.63 -11.14 4.18
C MET A 129 2.50 -12.15 4.93
N SER A 130 3.46 -12.77 4.23
CA SER A 130 4.38 -13.70 4.87
C SER A 130 5.21 -13.00 5.94
N LYS A 131 5.57 -13.73 7.01
CA LYS A 131 6.41 -13.18 8.09
C LYS A 131 7.78 -12.72 7.58
N ALA A 132 8.31 -13.39 6.56
CA ALA A 132 9.57 -13.03 5.92
C ALA A 132 9.44 -11.65 5.25
N LEU A 133 8.42 -11.48 4.40
CA LEU A 133 8.16 -10.21 3.72
C LEU A 133 7.90 -9.07 4.71
N GLU A 134 7.11 -9.31 5.75
CA GLU A 134 6.86 -8.32 6.80
C GLU A 134 8.15 -7.89 7.54
N SER A 135 9.02 -8.85 7.85
CA SER A 135 10.30 -8.60 8.52
C SER A 135 11.26 -7.80 7.64
N GLU A 136 11.38 -8.18 6.35
CA GLU A 136 12.21 -7.47 5.38
C GLU A 136 11.71 -6.04 5.16
N LEU A 137 10.41 -5.85 4.94
CA LEU A 137 9.81 -4.51 4.85
C LEU A 137 10.11 -3.69 6.11
N THR A 138 10.06 -4.30 7.29
CA THR A 138 10.43 -3.61 8.52
C THR A 138 11.87 -3.15 8.53
N THR A 139 12.79 -3.99 8.07
CA THR A 139 14.22 -3.70 8.00
C THR A 139 14.52 -2.60 6.98
N TYR A 140 14.01 -2.71 5.75
CA TYR A 140 14.16 -1.68 4.73
C TYR A 140 13.61 -0.32 5.18
N PHE A 141 12.44 -0.30 5.81
CA PHE A 141 11.87 0.96 6.30
C PHE A 141 12.69 1.62 7.41
N LYS A 142 13.35 0.83 8.27
CA LYS A 142 14.30 1.38 9.25
C LYS A 142 15.49 2.02 8.52
N GLY A 143 16.06 1.33 7.53
CA GLY A 143 17.16 1.86 6.70
C GLY A 143 16.77 3.14 5.94
N LEU A 144 15.58 3.18 5.35
CA LEU A 144 15.04 4.36 4.66
C LEU A 144 14.91 5.54 5.63
N LYS A 145 14.41 5.32 6.84
CA LYS A 145 14.33 6.36 7.88
C LYS A 145 15.71 6.94 8.21
N HIS A 146 16.71 6.08 8.40
CA HIS A 146 18.07 6.53 8.70
C HIS A 146 18.68 7.32 7.54
N THR A 147 18.43 6.90 6.31
CA THR A 147 18.90 7.58 5.09
C THR A 147 18.32 8.98 4.98
N LEU A 148 16.99 9.12 5.08
CA LEU A 148 16.31 10.41 5.04
C LEU A 148 16.75 11.36 6.16
N ALA A 149 16.99 10.83 7.37
CA ALA A 149 17.50 11.63 8.48
C ALA A 149 18.91 12.18 8.20
N LYS A 150 19.77 11.37 7.55
CA LYS A 150 21.13 11.76 7.18
C LYS A 150 21.14 12.79 6.04
N GLU A 151 20.26 12.64 5.04
CA GLU A 151 20.11 13.62 3.96
C GLU A 151 19.63 14.97 4.49
N ALA A 152 18.68 14.97 5.43
CA ALA A 152 18.20 16.18 6.09
C ALA A 152 19.30 16.86 6.92
N SER A 153 20.15 16.11 7.62
CA SER A 153 21.29 16.68 8.36
C SER A 153 22.38 17.23 7.45
N ASN A 154 22.50 16.70 6.24
CA ASN A 154 23.52 17.09 5.25
C ASN A 154 23.03 18.21 4.30
N GLY A 155 21.80 18.72 4.47
CA GLY A 155 21.24 19.80 3.66
C GLY A 155 20.95 19.43 2.20
N THR A 156 20.78 18.15 1.89
CA THR A 156 20.64 17.63 0.51
C THR A 156 19.20 17.24 0.12
N GLY A 157 18.20 17.79 0.82
CA GLY A 157 16.78 17.41 0.69
C GLY A 157 15.93 18.29 -0.22
#